data_AF-A0AAV1Y9W1-F1
#
_entry.id   AF-A0AAV1Y9W1-F1
#
_cell.length_a   1.000
_cell.length_b   1.000
_cell.length_c   1.000
_cell.angle_alpha   90.00
_cell.angle_beta   90.00
_cell.angle_gamma   90.00
#
_symmetry.space_group_name_H-M   'P 1'
#
loop_
_entity.id
_entity.type
_entity.pdbx_description
1 polymer ?
#
loop_
_entity_poly.entity_id
_entity_poly.type
_entity_poly.pdbx_seq_one_letter_code
_entity_poly.pdbx_strand_id
1 'polypeptide(L)'
;MGSIPSEDRSEIVFFDVETTVPTRPGQGFAILEFGAILVCPRKLTELRNFCTLVRPANSSLISPLSERCNGITADAVSSAPTFAEIADAVYDLLHGRIWAGHNIIRFDCVRVRDAFAEVNKTAPEPKGIIDSLVLLTQKFGRRAGNMKMATLATYFGLGRQTHRSLDDVRMNLEVLKYCATVLFLESSLPDIFTENSWVSPNAVTRSRSSVKSPSDRGSLSMNKDPATETTEENHPIRFITMSDAEGALTNISHPNSVQRDAFDMTALCAEVTSETTQTDVGLDENAQESPNMSSPSLESHATSSSIVVLEPDEISIPSIDASLVPFFRGINRIELLHNGFPFQLHCTGLKVRFGISTKFVDQAGRPRLNFVVDPSPSLCKVLDACNNVAHKLSLDSGSSSDWKPVVIRKDGFFNYPTIRLHIPTAVFGDIAIYATEIYQKESSGAEQRLIFSKFDAAELGSLFVPGTFVDALFTLDPYDYQQNAGIKLVAKKLFIHSK
;
A
#
# COMPACT_ATOMS: atom_id res chain seq x y z
N MET A 1 45.66 2.39 22.91
CA MET A 1 44.85 1.60 21.95
C MET A 1 44.30 2.56 20.92
N GLY A 2 44.31 2.20 19.63
CA GLY A 2 43.72 3.06 18.60
C GLY A 2 42.20 3.04 18.68
N SER A 3 41.56 4.21 18.61
CA SER A 3 40.13 4.29 18.37
C SER A 3 39.84 3.75 16.97
N ILE A 4 39.00 2.72 16.88
CA ILE A 4 38.38 2.33 15.60
C ILE A 4 37.66 3.58 15.08
N PRO A 5 37.83 3.99 13.81
CA PRO A 5 37.06 5.11 13.27
C PRO A 5 35.57 4.81 13.46
N SER A 6 34.81 5.77 13.97
CA SER A 6 33.35 5.64 13.99
C SER A 6 32.90 5.43 12.55
N GLU A 7 32.42 4.23 12.22
CA GLU A 7 31.74 3.98 10.95
C GLU A 7 30.68 5.07 10.76
N ASP A 8 30.59 5.63 9.57
CA ASP A 8 29.60 6.69 9.33
C ASP A 8 28.19 6.09 9.34
N ARG A 9 27.62 6.01 10.55
CA ARG A 9 26.30 5.50 10.90
C ARG A 9 25.21 6.38 10.30
N SER A 10 25.12 6.39 8.98
CA SER A 10 24.21 7.23 8.19
C SER A 10 22.98 6.45 7.73
N GLU A 11 22.73 5.28 8.33
CA GLU A 11 21.45 4.59 8.23
C GLU A 11 20.35 5.36 8.97
N ILE A 12 19.11 5.15 8.54
CA ILE A 12 17.92 5.69 9.20
C ILE A 12 17.32 4.58 10.05
N VAL A 13 17.11 4.82 11.35
CA VAL A 13 16.33 3.92 12.21
C VAL A 13 14.91 4.43 12.30
N PHE A 14 13.94 3.68 11.78
CA PHE A 14 12.54 3.90 12.11
C PHE A 14 12.25 3.15 13.41
N PHE A 15 11.71 3.83 14.44
CA PHE A 15 11.29 3.18 15.69
C PHE A 15 9.95 3.71 16.21
N ASP A 16 9.31 2.90 17.06
CA ASP A 16 8.00 3.09 17.69
C ASP A 16 8.01 2.37 19.05
N VAL A 17 7.25 2.89 20.03
CA VAL A 17 7.08 2.23 21.34
C VAL A 17 5.62 2.15 21.79
N GLU A 18 5.11 0.94 21.93
CA GLU A 18 3.88 0.70 22.67
C GLU A 18 4.11 0.88 24.18
N THR A 19 3.14 1.51 24.85
CA THR A 19 3.29 1.98 26.24
C THR A 19 2.03 1.74 27.09
N THR A 20 2.20 1.74 28.42
CA THR A 20 1.07 1.79 29.36
C THR A 20 0.33 3.13 29.21
N VAL A 21 -0.99 3.11 29.07
CA VAL A 21 -1.81 4.33 29.04
C VAL A 21 -2.07 4.83 30.47
N PRO A 22 -1.62 6.05 30.84
CA PRO A 22 -1.84 6.61 32.16
C PRO A 22 -3.33 6.78 32.48
N THR A 23 -3.70 6.46 33.72
CA THR A 23 -5.09 6.56 34.21
C THR A 23 -5.29 7.67 35.24
N ARG A 24 -4.21 8.35 35.66
CA ARG A 24 -4.20 9.40 36.67
C ARG A 24 -3.34 10.58 36.19
N PRO A 25 -3.70 11.84 36.50
CA PRO A 25 -2.82 12.99 36.25
C PRO A 25 -1.45 12.79 36.91
N GLY A 26 -0.38 13.08 36.17
CA GLY A 26 1.01 12.90 36.64
C GLY A 26 1.52 11.46 36.68
N GLN A 27 0.73 10.45 36.29
CA GLN A 27 1.24 9.09 36.08
C GLN A 27 2.08 9.05 34.78
N GLY A 28 3.32 8.55 34.88
CA GLY A 28 4.21 8.34 33.74
C GLY A 28 3.81 7.16 32.84
N PHE A 29 4.55 6.97 31.76
CA PHE A 29 4.37 5.89 30.78
C PHE A 29 5.53 4.90 30.88
N ALA A 30 5.25 3.61 31.07
CA ALA A 30 6.24 2.55 30.89
C ALA A 30 6.16 1.98 29.47
N ILE A 31 7.31 1.62 28.88
CA ILE A 31 7.39 0.92 27.59
C ILE A 31 6.95 -0.54 27.78
N LEU A 32 6.17 -1.06 26.84
CA LEU A 32 5.62 -2.42 26.80
C LEU A 32 6.05 -3.20 25.54
N GLU A 33 6.33 -2.51 24.43
CA GLU A 33 7.04 -3.06 23.26
C GLU A 33 7.99 -1.98 22.75
N PHE A 34 9.17 -2.39 22.28
CA PHE A 34 10.06 -1.53 21.49
C PHE A 34 10.26 -2.21 20.13
N GLY A 35 9.86 -1.53 19.05
CA GLY A 35 10.00 -2.02 17.68
C GLY A 35 10.76 -1.04 16.81
N ALA A 36 11.74 -1.55 16.05
CA ALA A 36 12.59 -0.73 15.20
C ALA A 36 13.10 -1.46 13.96
N ILE A 37 13.29 -0.71 12.87
CA ILE A 37 13.93 -1.16 11.62
C ILE A 37 15.07 -0.22 11.24
N LEU A 38 16.22 -0.80 10.89
CA LEU A 38 17.38 -0.13 10.32
C LEU A 38 17.21 -0.09 8.80
N VAL A 39 17.29 1.08 8.19
CA VAL A 39 16.92 1.31 6.79
C VAL A 39 18.07 1.92 6.00
N CYS A 40 18.34 1.37 4.81
CA CYS A 40 19.34 1.92 3.88
C CYS A 40 18.85 3.27 3.32
N PRO A 41 19.57 4.40 3.53
CA PRO A 41 19.11 5.72 3.11
C PRO A 41 19.04 5.87 1.58
N ARG A 42 19.82 5.07 0.83
CA ARG A 42 19.87 5.10 -0.65
C ARG A 42 18.88 4.16 -1.34
N LYS A 43 18.31 3.19 -0.62
CA LYS A 43 17.42 2.15 -1.19
C LYS A 43 16.07 2.03 -0.49
N LEU A 44 15.91 2.64 0.68
CA LEU A 44 14.72 2.55 1.56
C LEU A 44 14.29 1.10 1.87
N THR A 45 15.25 0.18 1.86
CA THR A 45 15.10 -1.23 2.24
C THR A 45 15.44 -1.43 3.71
N GLU A 46 14.66 -2.26 4.41
CA GLU A 46 15.01 -2.80 5.72
C GLU A 46 16.32 -3.61 5.61
N LEU A 47 17.30 -3.30 6.46
CA LEU A 47 18.59 -3.98 6.58
C LEU A 47 18.61 -4.94 7.78
N ARG A 48 17.95 -4.54 8.87
CA ARG A 48 17.80 -5.30 10.12
C ARG A 48 16.56 -4.80 10.86
N ASN A 49 15.89 -5.67 11.60
CA ASN A 49 14.90 -5.28 12.61
C ASN A 49 15.37 -5.63 14.02
N PHE A 50 14.77 -4.98 15.00
CA PHE A 50 14.81 -5.35 16.41
C PHE A 50 13.42 -5.10 16.99
N CYS A 51 12.82 -6.13 17.59
CA CYS A 51 11.52 -6.01 18.25
C CYS A 51 11.53 -6.87 19.52
N THR A 52 11.01 -6.33 20.61
CA THR A 52 10.88 -7.06 21.87
C THR A 52 9.78 -6.48 22.75
N LEU A 53 9.07 -7.35 23.46
CA LEU A 53 8.23 -6.95 24.58
C LEU A 53 9.12 -6.47 25.73
N VAL A 54 8.63 -5.52 26.51
CA VAL A 54 9.35 -4.93 27.65
C VAL A 54 8.51 -5.10 28.91
N ARG A 55 9.11 -5.70 29.94
CA ARG A 55 8.50 -5.86 31.25
C ARG A 55 8.65 -4.57 32.07
N PRO A 56 7.56 -3.86 32.42
CA PRO A 56 7.64 -2.67 33.26
C PRO A 56 8.00 -3.04 34.70
N ALA A 57 8.64 -2.12 35.42
CA ALA A 57 9.02 -2.32 36.83
C ALA A 57 7.82 -2.57 37.78
N ASN A 58 6.61 -2.18 37.35
CA ASN A 58 5.36 -2.50 38.03
C ASN A 58 4.30 -2.92 37.01
N SER A 59 3.91 -4.19 37.02
CA SER A 59 2.87 -4.75 36.14
C SER A 59 1.48 -4.12 36.36
N SER A 60 1.20 -3.55 37.53
CA SER A 60 -0.06 -2.85 37.82
C SER A 60 -0.24 -1.53 37.06
N LEU A 61 0.75 -1.11 36.28
CA LEU A 61 0.64 0.01 35.33
C LEU A 61 -0.09 -0.41 34.04
N ILE A 62 -0.16 -1.70 33.73
CA ILE A 62 -0.86 -2.25 32.56
C ILE A 62 -2.37 -2.23 32.87
N SER A 63 -3.02 -1.17 32.42
CA SER A 63 -4.46 -0.97 32.58
C SER A 63 -5.25 -1.68 31.47
N PRO A 64 -6.52 -2.05 31.68
CA PRO A 64 -7.41 -2.54 30.61
C PRO A 64 -7.65 -1.54 29.47
N LEU A 65 -7.21 -0.27 29.63
CA LEU A 65 -7.15 0.73 28.57
C LEU A 65 -5.87 0.55 27.71
N SER A 66 -4.75 0.18 28.32
CA SER A 66 -3.50 -0.17 27.63
C SER A 66 -3.71 -1.41 26.76
N GLU A 67 -4.25 -2.48 27.36
CA GLU A 67 -4.55 -3.75 26.66
C GLU A 67 -5.53 -3.53 25.48
N ARG A 68 -6.48 -2.58 25.60
CA ARG A 68 -7.39 -2.22 24.52
C ARG A 68 -6.72 -1.46 23.37
N CYS A 69 -5.62 -0.75 23.64
CA CYS A 69 -4.89 0.00 22.62
C CYS A 69 -3.96 -0.91 21.79
N ASN A 70 -3.22 -1.82 22.43
CA ASN A 70 -2.13 -2.57 21.77
C ASN A 70 -2.12 -4.09 22.02
N GLY A 71 -3.08 -4.61 22.80
CA GLY A 71 -3.18 -6.04 23.10
C GLY A 71 -2.09 -6.60 23.99
N ILE A 72 -1.23 -5.77 24.60
CA ILE A 72 -0.14 -6.24 25.47
C ILE A 72 -0.66 -6.43 26.90
N THR A 73 -0.91 -7.68 27.28
CA THR A 73 -1.36 -8.03 28.64
C THR A 73 -0.21 -8.13 29.64
N ALA A 74 -0.53 -8.05 30.93
CA ALA A 74 0.45 -8.25 32.00
C ALA A 74 1.13 -9.64 31.95
N ASP A 75 0.40 -10.68 31.56
CA ASP A 75 0.95 -12.03 31.40
C ASP A 75 1.91 -12.11 30.20
N ALA A 76 1.60 -11.44 29.09
CA ALA A 76 2.45 -11.44 27.89
C ALA A 76 3.83 -10.82 28.13
N VAL A 77 3.95 -9.85 29.04
CA VAL A 77 5.24 -9.25 29.44
C VAL A 77 5.85 -9.87 30.69
N SER A 78 5.19 -10.84 31.34
CA SER A 78 5.66 -11.41 32.62
C SER A 78 7.06 -12.06 32.52
N SER A 79 7.33 -12.71 31.39
CA SER A 79 8.61 -13.35 31.04
C SER A 79 9.50 -12.50 30.12
N ALA A 80 9.05 -11.32 29.72
CA ALA A 80 9.80 -10.40 28.86
C ALA A 80 10.98 -9.76 29.61
N PRO A 81 12.04 -9.34 28.89
CA PRO A 81 13.14 -8.59 29.50
C PRO A 81 12.67 -7.21 30.00
N THR A 82 13.31 -6.71 31.05
CA THR A 82 13.14 -5.32 31.50
C THR A 82 13.87 -4.36 30.57
N PHE A 83 13.53 -3.06 30.63
CA PHE A 83 14.25 -2.05 29.84
C PHE A 83 15.76 -2.04 30.11
N ALA A 84 16.18 -2.28 31.36
CA ALA A 84 17.59 -2.29 31.76
C ALA A 84 18.41 -3.36 31.03
N GLU A 85 17.80 -4.52 30.76
CA GLU A 85 18.39 -5.67 30.08
C GLU A 85 18.50 -5.48 28.56
N ILE A 86 17.64 -4.65 27.95
CA ILE A 86 17.69 -4.33 26.51
C ILE A 86 18.35 -2.99 26.19
N ALA A 87 18.56 -2.12 27.19
CA ALA A 87 19.01 -0.73 27.00
C ALA A 87 20.29 -0.62 26.16
N ASP A 88 21.26 -1.52 26.31
CA ASP A 88 22.51 -1.45 25.55
C ASP A 88 22.29 -1.80 24.06
N ALA A 89 21.42 -2.76 23.76
CA ALA A 89 21.04 -3.09 22.38
C ALA A 89 20.19 -1.98 21.71
N VAL A 90 19.35 -1.30 22.49
CA VAL A 90 18.60 -0.10 22.03
C VAL A 90 19.55 1.07 21.80
N TYR A 91 20.54 1.27 22.68
CA TYR A 91 21.56 2.31 22.53
C TYR A 91 22.41 2.08 21.28
N ASP A 92 22.92 0.86 21.08
CA ASP A 92 23.73 0.53 19.91
C ASP A 92 22.98 0.63 18.58
N LEU A 93 21.66 0.40 18.59
CA LEU A 93 20.79 0.62 17.44
C LEU A 93 20.58 2.12 17.16
N LEU A 94 20.23 2.91 18.18
CA LEU A 94 19.81 4.30 18.00
C LEU A 94 20.96 5.32 17.97
N HIS A 95 22.01 5.14 18.77
CA HIS A 95 23.04 6.17 18.97
C HIS A 95 23.84 6.45 17.68
N GLY A 96 23.96 7.73 17.33
CA GLY A 96 24.74 8.20 16.20
C GLY A 96 24.09 7.99 14.82
N ARG A 97 22.80 7.65 14.76
CA ARG A 97 22.02 7.46 13.52
C ARG A 97 20.97 8.54 13.29
N ILE A 98 20.39 8.57 12.09
CA ILE A 98 19.18 9.37 11.83
C ILE A 98 17.99 8.61 12.41
N TRP A 99 17.11 9.27 13.16
CA TRP A 99 15.89 8.69 13.69
C TRP A 99 14.70 9.06 12.82
N ALA A 100 13.75 8.14 12.65
CA ALA A 100 12.50 8.38 11.95
C ALA A 100 11.32 7.70 12.68
N GLY A 101 10.14 8.29 12.59
CA GLY A 101 8.97 7.85 13.35
C GLY A 101 7.79 8.79 13.11
N HIS A 102 6.63 8.51 13.69
CA HIS A 102 5.40 9.26 13.42
C HIS A 102 4.88 9.90 14.71
N ASN A 103 4.90 11.23 14.83
CA ASN A 103 4.79 11.96 16.10
C ASN A 103 5.98 11.68 17.06
N ILE A 104 7.08 11.14 16.52
CA ILE A 104 8.23 10.63 17.25
C ILE A 104 8.88 11.66 18.17
N ILE A 105 8.91 12.94 17.77
CA ILE A 105 9.53 14.01 18.56
C ILE A 105 8.78 14.23 19.88
N ARG A 106 7.46 14.02 19.88
CA ARG A 106 6.57 14.28 21.01
C ARG A 106 6.22 13.05 21.84
N PHE A 107 6.53 11.85 21.35
CA PHE A 107 6.16 10.60 21.99
C PHE A 107 7.40 9.70 22.18
N ASP A 108 7.81 8.95 21.17
CA ASP A 108 8.80 7.87 21.29
C ASP A 108 10.18 8.38 21.70
N CYS A 109 10.64 9.51 21.15
CA CYS A 109 11.89 10.16 21.55
C CYS A 109 11.89 10.64 23.01
N VAL A 110 10.72 10.86 23.60
CA VAL A 110 10.58 11.21 25.02
C VAL A 110 10.63 9.92 25.84
N ARG A 111 9.82 8.92 25.50
CA ARG A 111 9.75 7.63 26.21
C ARG A 111 11.06 6.87 26.27
N VAL A 112 11.82 6.86 25.16
CA VAL A 112 13.14 6.25 25.15
C VAL A 112 14.06 6.98 26.14
N ARG A 113 14.12 8.31 26.13
CA ARG A 113 14.93 9.08 27.09
C ARG A 113 14.50 8.87 28.54
N ASP A 114 13.19 8.88 28.80
CA ASP A 114 12.60 8.61 30.12
C ASP A 114 13.07 7.23 30.64
N ALA A 115 12.92 6.19 29.81
CA ALA A 115 13.31 4.82 30.18
C ALA A 115 14.83 4.63 30.37
N PHE A 116 15.67 5.34 29.60
CA PHE A 116 17.12 5.39 29.85
C PHE A 116 17.46 6.06 31.18
N ALA A 117 16.76 7.15 31.53
CA ALA A 117 16.93 7.83 32.81
C ALA A 117 16.47 6.97 34.00
N GLU A 118 15.33 6.26 33.89
CA GLU A 118 14.87 5.32 34.93
C GLU A 118 15.91 4.25 35.26
N VAL A 119 16.62 3.73 34.25
CA VAL A 119 17.70 2.72 34.44
C VAL A 119 19.07 3.33 34.68
N ASN A 120 19.16 4.65 34.90
CA ASN A 120 20.39 5.41 35.17
C ASN A 120 21.48 5.25 34.07
N LYS A 121 21.07 5.08 32.81
CA LYS A 121 21.98 5.02 31.65
C LYS A 121 21.85 6.30 30.81
N THR A 122 22.94 6.66 30.12
CA THR A 122 22.91 7.78 29.15
C THR A 122 22.03 7.42 27.96
N ALA A 123 21.10 8.30 27.58
CA ALA A 123 20.25 8.09 26.42
C ALA A 123 21.06 8.12 25.09
N PRO A 124 20.62 7.39 24.05
CA PRO A 124 21.20 7.51 22.71
C PRO A 124 20.84 8.88 22.11
N GLU A 125 21.72 9.45 21.28
CA GLU A 125 21.46 10.72 20.60
C GLU A 125 21.46 10.54 19.07
N PRO A 126 20.55 11.23 18.35
CA PRO A 126 20.45 11.17 16.90
C PRO A 126 21.40 12.15 16.19
N LYS A 127 21.80 11.80 14.95
CA LYS A 127 22.33 12.75 13.95
C LYS A 127 21.27 13.75 13.46
N GLY A 128 19.99 13.36 13.52
CA GLY A 128 18.83 14.13 13.08
C GLY A 128 17.55 13.32 13.23
N ILE A 129 16.39 14.00 13.28
CA ILE A 129 15.09 13.36 13.51
C ILE A 129 14.11 13.70 12.37
N ILE A 130 13.49 12.68 11.78
CA ILE A 130 12.45 12.78 10.75
C ILE A 130 11.11 12.37 11.37
N ASP A 131 10.33 13.36 11.83
CA ASP A 131 8.96 13.13 12.28
C ASP A 131 8.01 13.13 11.07
N SER A 132 7.54 11.95 10.66
CA SER A 132 6.67 11.81 9.49
C SER A 132 5.30 12.47 9.70
N LEU A 133 4.82 12.65 10.94
CA LEU A 133 3.59 13.43 11.17
C LEU A 133 3.82 14.90 10.81
N VAL A 134 4.92 15.50 11.25
CA VAL A 134 5.23 16.92 10.96
C VAL A 134 5.52 17.11 9.47
N LEU A 135 6.41 16.29 8.91
CA LEU A 135 6.83 16.36 7.51
C LEU A 135 5.66 16.17 6.54
N LEU A 136 4.82 15.15 6.76
CA LEU A 136 3.66 14.90 5.88
C LEU A 136 2.55 15.92 6.10
N THR A 137 2.35 16.45 7.31
CA THR A 137 1.40 17.56 7.53
C THR A 137 1.80 18.81 6.72
N GLN A 138 3.09 19.09 6.59
CA GLN A 138 3.62 20.23 5.85
C GLN A 138 3.64 20.01 4.32
N LYS A 139 4.15 18.85 3.86
CA LYS A 139 4.40 18.58 2.43
C LYS A 139 3.23 17.90 1.72
N PHE A 140 2.61 16.90 2.35
CA PHE A 140 1.52 16.12 1.75
C PHE A 140 0.14 16.73 2.08
N GLY A 141 -0.03 17.32 3.26
CA GLY A 141 -1.29 17.94 3.68
C GLY A 141 -2.43 16.92 3.87
N ARG A 142 -3.63 17.42 4.16
CA ARG A 142 -4.76 16.57 4.64
C ARG A 142 -5.53 15.83 3.53
N ARG A 143 -4.82 15.30 2.54
CA ARG A 143 -5.38 14.56 1.39
C ARG A 143 -6.12 13.28 1.81
N ALA A 144 -5.61 12.59 2.82
CA ALA A 144 -6.27 11.46 3.47
C ALA A 144 -7.35 11.91 4.51
N GLY A 145 -7.78 13.17 4.49
CA GLY A 145 -8.67 13.79 5.48
C GLY A 145 -8.00 14.12 6.82
N ASN A 146 -7.17 13.22 7.36
CA ASN A 146 -6.33 13.47 8.53
C ASN A 146 -4.98 12.73 8.45
N MET A 147 -4.05 13.08 9.34
CA MET A 147 -2.64 12.64 9.29
C MET A 147 -2.29 11.48 10.23
N LYS A 148 -3.27 10.77 10.81
CA LYS A 148 -3.00 9.54 11.58
C LYS A 148 -2.47 8.44 10.68
N MET A 149 -1.51 7.65 11.18
CA MET A 149 -0.91 6.50 10.49
C MET A 149 -1.96 5.55 9.87
N ALA A 150 -2.92 5.04 10.64
CA ALA A 150 -4.02 4.21 10.12
C ALA A 150 -4.82 4.86 8.97
N THR A 151 -5.01 6.18 8.99
CA THR A 151 -5.75 6.89 7.93
C THR A 151 -4.90 7.01 6.66
N LEU A 152 -3.62 7.37 6.78
CA LEU A 152 -2.67 7.39 5.67
C LEU A 152 -2.49 6.00 5.03
N ALA A 153 -2.35 4.96 5.86
CA ALA A 153 -2.26 3.58 5.39
C ALA A 153 -3.53 3.11 4.69
N THR A 154 -4.72 3.52 5.16
CA THR A 154 -6.00 3.24 4.49
C THR A 154 -6.10 3.95 3.14
N TYR A 155 -5.68 5.22 3.06
CA TYR A 155 -5.69 6.01 1.82
C TYR A 155 -4.84 5.38 0.70
N PHE A 156 -3.68 4.81 1.05
CA PHE A 156 -2.81 4.10 0.10
C PHE A 156 -3.11 2.59 -0.03
N GLY A 157 -4.18 2.08 0.61
CA GLY A 157 -4.57 0.67 0.52
C GLY A 157 -3.63 -0.31 1.24
N LEU A 158 -2.76 0.17 2.14
CA LEU A 158 -1.71 -0.61 2.82
C LEU A 158 -2.25 -1.47 3.98
N GLY A 159 -3.56 -1.68 4.08
CA GLY A 159 -4.19 -2.43 5.17
C GLY A 159 -4.26 -1.70 6.52
N ARG A 160 -4.80 -2.39 7.53
CA ARG A 160 -5.07 -1.84 8.87
C ARG A 160 -3.81 -1.74 9.72
N GLN A 161 -3.73 -0.70 10.55
CA GLN A 161 -2.73 -0.59 11.63
C GLN A 161 -2.97 -1.71 12.66
N THR A 162 -1.91 -2.27 13.25
CA THR A 162 -2.01 -3.39 14.20
C THR A 162 -1.72 -2.99 15.65
N HIS A 163 -1.15 -1.80 15.89
CA HIS A 163 -0.71 -1.35 17.21
C HIS A 163 0.32 -2.31 17.82
N ARG A 164 1.26 -2.72 16.96
CA ARG A 164 2.48 -3.47 17.27
C ARG A 164 3.64 -2.69 16.68
N SER A 165 4.66 -2.37 17.47
CA SER A 165 5.67 -1.39 17.07
C SER A 165 6.45 -1.80 15.82
N LEU A 166 6.73 -3.09 15.60
CA LEU A 166 7.43 -3.56 14.40
C LEU A 166 6.59 -3.46 13.11
N ASP A 167 5.27 -3.67 13.19
CA ASP A 167 4.38 -3.50 12.04
C ASP A 167 4.19 -2.02 11.72
N ASP A 168 4.05 -1.20 12.75
CA ASP A 168 3.72 0.22 12.62
C ASP A 168 4.94 1.04 12.14
N VAL A 169 6.19 0.68 12.48
CA VAL A 169 7.40 1.28 11.83
C VAL A 169 7.51 0.93 10.35
N ARG A 170 7.15 -0.31 9.97
CA ARG A 170 7.10 -0.74 8.57
C ARG A 170 5.99 -0.01 7.82
N MET A 171 4.81 0.12 8.43
CA MET A 171 3.71 0.92 7.89
C MET A 171 4.12 2.39 7.68
N ASN A 172 4.85 2.98 8.63
CA ASN A 172 5.35 4.35 8.56
C ASN A 172 6.37 4.54 7.42
N LEU A 173 7.33 3.63 7.25
CA LEU A 173 8.26 3.65 6.12
C LEU A 173 7.53 3.57 4.77
N GLU A 174 6.53 2.70 4.64
CA GLU A 174 5.76 2.59 3.40
C GLU A 174 4.88 3.83 3.16
N VAL A 175 4.18 4.34 4.18
CA VAL A 175 3.41 5.60 4.08
C VAL A 175 4.32 6.76 3.62
N LEU A 176 5.55 6.85 4.13
CA LEU A 176 6.52 7.86 3.71
C LEU A 176 6.90 7.71 2.22
N LYS A 177 7.18 6.48 1.76
CA LYS A 177 7.47 6.18 0.34
C LYS A 177 6.31 6.57 -0.58
N TYR A 178 5.08 6.20 -0.23
CA TYR A 178 3.89 6.49 -1.03
C TYR A 178 3.61 8.00 -1.09
N CYS A 179 3.66 8.71 0.03
CA CYS A 179 3.56 10.19 0.04
C CYS A 179 4.64 10.87 -0.80
N ALA A 180 5.91 10.45 -0.66
CA ALA A 180 7.02 11.02 -1.43
C ALA A 180 6.88 10.76 -2.94
N THR A 181 6.43 9.56 -3.32
CA THR A 181 6.19 9.19 -4.73
C THR A 181 5.07 10.04 -5.35
N VAL A 182 3.97 10.26 -4.63
CA VAL A 182 2.87 11.13 -5.09
C VAL A 182 3.36 12.57 -5.29
N LEU A 183 4.06 13.14 -4.30
CA LEU A 183 4.59 14.51 -4.38
C LEU A 183 5.58 14.69 -5.52
N PHE A 184 6.44 13.69 -5.77
CA PHE A 184 7.37 13.70 -6.91
C PHE A 184 6.64 13.72 -8.26
N LEU A 185 5.63 12.85 -8.44
CA LEU A 185 4.84 12.79 -9.67
C LEU A 185 4.05 14.09 -9.92
N GLU A 186 3.47 14.68 -8.87
CA GLU A 186 2.77 15.96 -8.98
C GLU A 186 3.71 17.12 -9.31
N SER A 187 4.89 17.17 -8.70
CA SER A 187 5.92 18.19 -9.00
C SER A 187 6.44 18.12 -10.44
N SER A 188 6.24 16.98 -11.13
CA SER A 188 6.65 16.80 -12.53
C SER A 188 5.67 17.41 -13.55
N LEU A 189 4.40 17.61 -13.18
CA LEU A 189 3.35 18.17 -14.06
C LEU A 189 2.41 19.12 -13.27
N PRO A 190 2.95 20.21 -12.69
CA PRO A 190 2.20 21.06 -11.76
C PRO A 190 0.90 21.60 -12.37
N ASP A 191 0.90 22.04 -13.64
CA ASP A 191 -0.30 22.62 -14.27
C ASP A 191 -1.50 21.66 -14.39
N ILE A 192 -1.27 20.34 -14.26
CA ILE A 192 -2.31 19.31 -14.27
C ILE A 192 -2.81 19.01 -12.84
N PHE A 193 -1.97 19.20 -11.82
CA PHE A 193 -2.24 18.82 -10.43
C PHE A 193 -2.49 20.01 -9.48
N THR A 194 -2.25 21.24 -9.91
CA THR A 194 -2.27 22.43 -9.05
C THR A 194 -3.69 22.89 -8.70
N GLU A 195 -3.90 23.06 -7.39
CA GLU A 195 -4.89 23.91 -6.71
C GLU A 195 -6.22 24.22 -7.44
N ASN A 196 -7.21 23.35 -7.23
CA ASN A 196 -8.60 23.75 -6.95
C ASN A 196 -9.48 22.56 -6.47
N SER A 197 -9.15 21.32 -6.86
CA SER A 197 -10.01 20.13 -6.61
C SER A 197 -9.89 19.52 -5.19
N TRP A 198 -8.84 19.84 -4.43
CA TRP A 198 -8.42 19.04 -3.25
C TRP A 198 -8.95 19.56 -1.90
N VAL A 199 -10.21 20.01 -1.84
CA VAL A 199 -10.93 20.25 -0.58
C VAL A 199 -12.09 19.26 -0.47
N SER A 200 -11.98 18.27 0.43
CA SER A 200 -13.06 17.31 0.67
C SER A 200 -14.34 18.03 1.14
N PRO A 201 -15.55 17.68 0.65
CA PRO A 201 -16.80 18.38 0.99
C PRO A 201 -17.18 18.43 2.48
N ASN A 202 -16.50 17.66 3.34
CA ASN A 202 -16.76 17.56 4.78
C ASN A 202 -15.94 18.54 5.64
N ALA A 203 -15.34 19.56 5.04
CA ALA A 203 -14.70 20.67 5.76
C ALA A 203 -15.74 21.60 6.42
N VAL A 204 -16.32 21.16 7.56
CA VAL A 204 -17.33 21.93 8.32
C VAL A 204 -16.71 23.20 8.90
N THR A 205 -16.75 24.27 8.11
CA THR A 205 -16.31 25.60 8.51
C THR A 205 -17.29 26.16 9.53
N ARG A 206 -16.88 26.21 10.80
CA ARG A 206 -17.72 26.66 11.93
C ARG A 206 -17.83 28.19 11.97
N SER A 207 -18.40 28.79 10.94
CA SER A 207 -18.62 30.23 10.81
C SER A 207 -19.57 30.75 11.89
N ARG A 208 -19.04 31.57 12.81
CA ARG A 208 -19.85 32.36 13.75
C ARG A 208 -20.46 33.56 13.01
N SER A 209 -21.68 33.43 12.50
CA SER A 209 -22.46 34.55 11.95
C SER A 209 -23.49 35.06 12.96
N SER A 210 -23.14 36.10 13.71
CA SER A 210 -24.04 36.74 14.69
C SER A 210 -24.83 37.91 14.07
N VAL A 211 -26.03 37.65 13.58
CA VAL A 211 -27.01 38.67 13.13
C VAL A 211 -28.39 38.35 13.72
N LYS A 212 -29.21 39.37 14.02
CA LYS A 212 -30.49 39.25 14.74
C LYS A 212 -31.72 39.42 13.81
N SER A 213 -32.83 38.80 14.21
CA SER A 213 -34.24 39.29 14.11
C SER A 213 -34.88 39.45 12.70
N PRO A 214 -36.23 39.57 12.58
CA PRO A 214 -37.33 39.03 13.43
C PRO A 214 -38.54 38.42 12.66
N SER A 215 -39.43 37.71 13.39
CA SER A 215 -40.87 37.45 13.06
C SER A 215 -41.18 36.56 11.81
N ASP A 216 -42.39 36.00 11.60
CA ASP A 216 -43.66 36.08 12.35
C ASP A 216 -44.49 34.76 12.34
N ARG A 217 -45.31 34.57 13.40
CA ARG A 217 -46.67 33.94 13.45
C ARG A 217 -47.05 32.63 12.70
N GLY A 218 -47.36 31.59 13.50
CA GLY A 218 -48.50 30.66 13.31
C GLY A 218 -48.24 29.29 12.64
N SER A 219 -49.08 28.25 12.79
CA SER A 219 -50.22 28.07 13.72
C SER A 219 -50.71 26.60 13.85
N LEU A 220 -50.89 26.12 15.10
CA LEU A 220 -51.86 25.11 15.62
C LEU A 220 -51.95 23.62 15.15
N SER A 221 -52.33 22.78 16.14
CA SER A 221 -52.93 21.42 16.13
C SER A 221 -51.96 20.22 16.25
N MET A 222 -51.87 19.48 17.38
CA MET A 222 -52.85 18.57 18.05
C MET A 222 -53.30 17.38 17.16
N ASN A 223 -53.24 16.09 17.52
CA ASN A 223 -52.79 15.29 18.71
C ASN A 223 -52.41 13.83 18.22
N LYS A 224 -52.05 12.75 18.96
CA LYS A 224 -51.97 12.42 20.42
C LYS A 224 -51.03 11.20 20.69
N ASP A 225 -50.76 10.94 21.97
CA ASP A 225 -50.02 9.83 22.65
C ASP A 225 -50.84 8.51 22.80
N PRO A 226 -50.33 7.37 23.37
CA PRO A 226 -49.08 7.23 24.15
C PRO A 226 -48.21 5.93 24.07
N ALA A 227 -46.98 6.10 24.55
CA ALA A 227 -46.14 5.18 25.37
C ALA A 227 -45.67 3.79 24.85
N THR A 228 -44.34 3.65 24.78
CA THR A 228 -43.60 2.77 25.71
C THR A 228 -42.18 3.33 25.91
N GLU A 229 -41.55 3.05 27.07
CA GLU A 229 -40.34 3.75 27.53
C GLU A 229 -39.04 2.99 27.25
N THR A 230 -37.95 3.72 27.01
CA THR A 230 -36.62 3.41 27.59
C THR A 230 -35.73 4.66 27.50
N THR A 231 -34.94 4.94 28.54
CA THR A 231 -34.32 6.26 28.75
C THR A 231 -32.84 6.29 28.35
N GLU A 232 -32.45 7.28 27.52
CA GLU A 232 -31.05 7.69 27.37
C GLU A 232 -30.73 8.86 28.32
N GLU A 233 -29.80 8.67 29.27
CA GLU A 233 -29.28 9.77 30.09
C GLU A 233 -28.05 10.43 29.44
N ASN A 234 -28.27 11.55 28.77
CA ASN A 234 -27.21 12.40 28.22
C ASN A 234 -26.75 13.45 29.25
N HIS A 235 -25.53 13.35 29.80
CA HIS A 235 -24.91 14.41 30.62
C HIS A 235 -23.46 14.74 30.21
N PRO A 236 -23.02 16.01 30.35
CA PRO A 236 -21.93 16.53 29.51
C PRO A 236 -20.61 16.79 30.26
N ILE A 237 -19.50 16.31 29.71
CA ILE A 237 -18.16 16.66 30.20
C ILE A 237 -17.73 18.01 29.61
N ARG A 238 -17.63 19.02 30.49
CA ARG A 238 -17.08 20.34 30.17
C ARG A 238 -15.56 20.23 29.97
N PHE A 239 -15.04 20.69 28.83
CA PHE A 239 -13.63 21.06 28.73
C PHE A 239 -13.39 22.39 29.43
N ILE A 240 -12.47 22.41 30.40
CA ILE A 240 -12.02 23.63 31.08
C ILE A 240 -10.84 24.21 30.31
N THR A 241 -10.88 25.52 30.07
CA THR A 241 -9.77 26.28 29.49
C THR A 241 -8.91 26.87 30.60
N MET A 242 -7.61 26.63 30.55
CA MET A 242 -6.56 27.34 31.30
C MET A 242 -5.39 27.47 30.31
N SER A 243 -5.11 28.65 29.73
CA SER A 243 -4.62 29.91 30.31
C SER A 243 -3.09 29.96 30.30
N ASP A 244 -2.56 31.03 29.71
CA ASP A 244 -1.17 31.15 29.30
C ASP A 244 -0.18 31.28 30.47
N ALA A 245 1.05 30.84 30.24
CA ALA A 245 2.21 31.13 31.08
C ALA A 245 3.44 31.32 30.18
N GLU A 246 3.82 32.58 29.96
CA GLU A 246 5.04 32.91 29.21
C GLU A 246 6.29 32.52 30.00
N GLY A 247 7.20 31.79 29.35
CA GLY A 247 8.49 31.37 29.91
C GLY A 247 9.60 31.61 28.90
N ALA A 248 9.94 32.88 28.66
CA ALA A 248 10.89 33.27 27.63
C ALA A 248 12.35 33.07 28.06
N LEU A 249 13.17 32.42 27.21
CA LEU A 249 14.63 32.48 27.30
C LEU A 249 15.30 32.32 25.91
N THR A 250 15.69 33.47 25.36
CA THR A 250 16.84 33.68 24.45
C THR A 250 17.04 32.73 23.25
N ASN A 251 16.55 33.16 22.08
CA ASN A 251 17.19 32.80 20.81
C ASN A 251 18.61 33.40 20.76
N ILE A 252 19.63 32.60 20.46
CA ILE A 252 20.93 33.09 19.96
C ILE A 252 20.91 32.93 18.44
N SER A 253 20.83 34.05 17.72
CA SER A 253 20.75 34.07 16.26
C SER A 253 22.12 34.36 15.62
N HIS A 254 22.52 33.50 14.70
CA HIS A 254 23.57 33.76 13.71
C HIS A 254 23.07 33.40 12.30
N PRO A 255 23.67 33.98 11.24
CA PRO A 255 22.86 34.62 10.21
C PRO A 255 22.48 33.76 9.01
N ASN A 256 21.39 34.17 8.37
CA ASN A 256 20.86 33.79 7.06
C ASN A 256 21.83 33.05 6.11
N SER A 257 21.87 31.72 6.22
CA SER A 257 21.91 30.88 5.01
C SER A 257 20.49 30.81 4.46
N VAL A 258 20.26 31.23 3.20
CA VAL A 258 19.00 30.91 2.51
C VAL A 258 19.01 29.41 2.25
N GLN A 259 18.44 28.65 3.18
CA GLN A 259 18.34 27.21 3.09
C GLN A 259 17.30 26.89 2.00
N ARG A 260 17.78 26.60 0.78
CA ARG A 260 16.95 26.00 -0.26
C ARG A 260 16.26 24.77 0.32
N ASP A 261 14.97 24.66 0.08
CA ASP A 261 14.20 23.48 0.50
C ASP A 261 14.77 22.26 -0.22
N ALA A 262 15.37 21.34 0.53
CA ALA A 262 16.09 20.19 -0.03
C ALA A 262 15.17 19.17 -0.73
N PHE A 263 13.85 19.41 -0.73
CA PHE A 263 12.83 18.67 -1.45
C PHE A 263 12.04 19.57 -2.42
N ASP A 264 12.61 20.70 -2.84
CA ASP A 264 12.15 21.48 -4.00
C ASP A 264 12.54 20.76 -5.30
N MET A 265 11.71 19.79 -5.69
CA MET A 265 11.94 18.96 -6.88
C MET A 265 11.80 19.74 -8.19
N THR A 266 11.25 20.97 -8.17
CA THR A 266 11.09 21.80 -9.36
C THR A 266 12.43 22.11 -10.04
N ALA A 267 13.52 22.20 -9.26
CA ALA A 267 14.87 22.31 -9.79
C ALA A 267 15.32 21.06 -10.58
N LEU A 268 15.03 19.86 -10.08
CA LEU A 268 15.38 18.59 -10.74
C LEU A 268 14.56 18.38 -12.02
N CYS A 269 13.27 18.74 -12.01
CA CYS A 269 12.43 18.72 -13.21
C CYS A 269 12.92 19.69 -14.30
N ALA A 270 13.50 20.84 -13.91
CA ALA A 270 14.13 21.78 -14.84
C ALA A 270 15.44 21.24 -15.45
N GLU A 271 16.26 20.51 -14.69
CA GLU A 271 17.47 19.86 -15.21
C GLU A 271 17.10 18.78 -16.26
N VAL A 272 16.18 17.87 -15.92
CA VAL A 272 15.75 16.76 -16.81
C VAL A 272 15.13 17.26 -18.12
N THR A 273 14.38 18.37 -18.10
CA THR A 273 13.82 18.99 -19.32
C THR A 273 14.86 19.74 -20.15
N SER A 274 15.98 20.18 -19.56
CA SER A 274 17.08 20.80 -20.30
C SER A 274 17.96 19.79 -21.03
N GLU A 275 18.21 18.60 -20.46
CA GLU A 275 18.97 17.53 -21.12
C GLU A 275 18.24 17.00 -22.36
N THR A 276 16.90 16.98 -22.35
CA THR A 276 16.09 16.56 -23.51
C THR A 276 16.13 17.54 -24.69
N THR A 277 16.77 18.71 -24.56
CA THR A 277 16.86 19.71 -25.64
C THR A 277 18.19 19.68 -26.42
N GLN A 278 19.12 18.76 -26.14
CA GLN A 278 20.47 18.76 -26.76
C GLN A 278 20.96 17.42 -27.36
N THR A 279 20.16 16.73 -28.18
CA THR A 279 20.67 16.00 -29.37
C THR A 279 19.54 15.64 -30.35
N ASP A 280 19.28 16.47 -31.36
CA ASP A 280 18.74 15.97 -32.64
C ASP A 280 18.97 16.95 -33.81
N VAL A 281 20.10 16.80 -34.52
CA VAL A 281 20.38 17.40 -35.84
C VAL A 281 21.27 16.42 -36.61
N GLY A 282 20.69 15.66 -37.55
CA GLY A 282 21.39 14.64 -38.34
C GLY A 282 21.94 15.13 -39.68
N LEU A 283 22.49 14.20 -40.50
CA LEU A 283 22.80 14.42 -41.93
C LEU A 283 23.05 13.10 -42.70
N ASP A 284 22.15 12.82 -43.65
CA ASP A 284 22.28 12.13 -44.95
C ASP A 284 23.04 10.79 -45.19
N GLU A 285 22.74 10.25 -46.39
CA GLU A 285 22.97 8.88 -46.85
C GLU A 285 24.38 8.59 -47.39
N ASN A 286 24.74 7.30 -47.44
CA ASN A 286 25.26 6.66 -48.66
C ASN A 286 25.17 5.12 -48.56
N ALA A 287 25.14 4.42 -49.70
CA ALA A 287 24.85 2.99 -49.78
C ALA A 287 25.98 2.16 -50.42
N GLN A 288 26.17 0.92 -49.97
CA GLN A 288 26.84 -0.15 -50.72
C GLN A 288 26.48 -1.55 -50.17
N GLU A 289 26.51 -2.57 -51.03
CA GLU A 289 25.99 -3.91 -50.73
C GLU A 289 27.08 -4.97 -50.46
N SER A 290 26.77 -5.90 -49.55
CA SER A 290 27.13 -7.35 -49.61
C SER A 290 28.61 -7.81 -49.47
N PRO A 291 28.87 -9.08 -49.09
CA PRO A 291 28.07 -9.98 -48.24
C PRO A 291 28.89 -10.84 -47.22
N ASN A 292 28.16 -11.67 -46.45
CA ASN A 292 28.44 -13.10 -46.15
C ASN A 292 28.93 -13.54 -44.73
N MET A 293 28.47 -14.75 -44.36
CA MET A 293 28.92 -15.68 -43.30
C MET A 293 28.68 -15.41 -41.79
N SER A 294 27.69 -16.16 -41.27
CA SER A 294 27.79 -17.13 -40.15
C SER A 294 28.13 -16.71 -38.70
N SER A 295 27.25 -17.16 -37.80
CA SER A 295 27.32 -17.15 -36.32
C SER A 295 28.18 -18.33 -35.77
N PRO A 296 28.40 -18.55 -34.44
CA PRO A 296 27.66 -17.97 -33.30
C PRO A 296 28.42 -17.64 -31.98
N SER A 297 27.64 -17.11 -31.03
CA SER A 297 27.60 -17.45 -29.57
C SER A 297 28.18 -16.49 -28.51
N LEU A 298 27.52 -16.61 -27.34
CA LEU A 298 27.80 -16.10 -25.98
C LEU A 298 27.54 -14.63 -25.58
N GLU A 299 26.68 -14.52 -24.58
CA GLU A 299 26.76 -13.66 -23.38
C GLU A 299 26.75 -12.13 -23.53
N SER A 300 25.53 -11.57 -23.51
CA SER A 300 25.24 -10.31 -22.83
C SER A 300 24.27 -10.55 -21.66
N HIS A 301 24.75 -10.44 -20.42
CA HIS A 301 23.89 -10.48 -19.22
C HIS A 301 23.05 -9.19 -19.09
N ALA A 302 21.98 -9.10 -19.87
CA ALA A 302 21.00 -8.01 -19.77
C ALA A 302 19.96 -8.33 -18.70
N THR A 303 20.06 -7.71 -17.52
CA THR A 303 19.02 -7.77 -16.48
C THR A 303 17.81 -6.93 -16.88
N SER A 304 16.96 -7.48 -17.75
CA SER A 304 15.60 -7.00 -18.00
C SER A 304 14.62 -8.12 -17.70
N SER A 305 13.71 -7.91 -16.76
CA SER A 305 12.69 -8.90 -16.37
C SER A 305 11.52 -8.90 -17.38
N SER A 306 11.82 -9.30 -18.62
CA SER A 306 10.83 -9.42 -19.69
C SER A 306 9.88 -10.58 -19.39
N ILE A 307 8.65 -10.26 -18.96
CA ILE A 307 7.58 -11.26 -18.79
C ILE A 307 7.25 -11.85 -20.15
N VAL A 308 7.42 -13.17 -20.29
CA VAL A 308 7.23 -13.85 -21.58
C VAL A 308 5.73 -14.00 -21.87
N VAL A 309 5.30 -13.70 -23.09
CA VAL A 309 3.94 -13.99 -23.56
C VAL A 309 3.99 -15.31 -24.32
N LEU A 310 3.12 -16.26 -23.95
CA LEU A 310 3.07 -17.61 -24.51
C LEU A 310 1.63 -18.03 -24.82
N GLU A 311 1.44 -18.83 -25.86
CA GLU A 311 0.19 -19.54 -26.10
C GLU A 311 0.14 -20.88 -25.31
N PRO A 312 -1.05 -21.42 -24.96
CA PRO A 312 -1.16 -22.63 -24.14
C PRO A 312 -0.47 -23.87 -24.71
N ASP A 313 -0.32 -23.94 -26.04
CA ASP A 313 0.30 -25.07 -26.73
C ASP A 313 1.83 -24.95 -26.84
N GLU A 314 2.41 -23.78 -26.51
CA GLU A 314 3.87 -23.58 -26.36
C GLU A 314 4.38 -24.00 -24.97
N ILE A 315 3.47 -24.15 -24.00
CA ILE A 315 3.82 -24.38 -22.60
C ILE A 315 4.07 -25.87 -22.33
N SER A 316 5.35 -26.23 -22.31
CA SER A 316 5.86 -27.46 -21.69
C SER A 316 5.35 -27.58 -20.25
N ILE A 317 4.44 -28.52 -19.99
CA ILE A 317 3.86 -28.77 -18.67
C ILE A 317 4.94 -29.12 -17.60
N PRO A 318 5.96 -29.95 -17.89
CA PRO A 318 7.06 -30.21 -16.93
C PRO A 318 7.94 -28.99 -16.64
N SER A 319 7.83 -27.92 -17.42
CA SER A 319 8.57 -26.66 -17.21
C SER A 319 7.80 -25.63 -16.38
N ILE A 320 6.57 -25.94 -15.94
CA ILE A 320 5.77 -25.07 -15.05
C ILE A 320 6.22 -25.29 -13.61
N ASP A 321 6.56 -24.21 -12.92
CA ASP A 321 6.97 -24.23 -11.51
C ASP A 321 6.29 -23.10 -10.71
N ALA A 322 6.38 -23.15 -9.39
CA ALA A 322 5.88 -22.13 -8.48
C ALA A 322 6.94 -21.77 -7.43
N SER A 323 7.14 -20.48 -7.18
CA SER A 323 8.11 -19.99 -6.18
C SER A 323 7.45 -19.05 -5.17
N LEU A 324 8.01 -18.98 -3.96
CA LEU A 324 7.66 -17.95 -2.98
C LEU A 324 8.55 -16.72 -3.23
N VAL A 325 7.97 -15.64 -3.73
CA VAL A 325 8.67 -14.36 -3.87
C VAL A 325 8.22 -13.40 -2.77
N PRO A 326 9.14 -12.59 -2.18
CA PRO A 326 8.78 -11.59 -1.19
C PRO A 326 7.74 -10.61 -1.73
N PHE A 327 6.61 -10.51 -1.04
CA PHE A 327 5.55 -9.56 -1.31
C PHE A 327 5.46 -8.54 -0.16
N PHE A 328 4.48 -7.64 -0.23
CA PHE A 328 4.38 -6.49 0.65
C PHE A 328 4.39 -6.89 2.14
N ARG A 329 5.20 -6.20 2.95
CA ARG A 329 5.45 -6.46 4.39
C ARG A 329 6.06 -7.83 4.76
N GLY A 330 6.76 -8.50 3.84
CA GLY A 330 7.42 -9.77 4.15
C GLY A 330 6.48 -10.97 4.22
N ILE A 331 5.22 -10.77 3.84
CA ILE A 331 4.34 -11.86 3.37
C ILE A 331 4.93 -12.35 2.05
N ASN A 332 5.05 -13.65 1.83
CA ASN A 332 5.41 -14.18 0.51
C ASN A 332 4.15 -14.32 -0.37
N ARG A 333 4.27 -14.04 -1.67
CA ARG A 333 3.27 -14.48 -2.66
C ARG A 333 3.80 -15.70 -3.42
N ILE A 334 2.89 -16.53 -3.90
CA ILE A 334 3.22 -17.54 -4.91
C ILE A 334 3.32 -16.84 -6.27
N GLU A 335 4.42 -17.06 -6.97
CA GLU A 335 4.66 -16.62 -8.34
C GLU A 335 4.84 -17.83 -9.26
N LEU A 336 4.09 -17.86 -10.35
CA LEU A 336 4.10 -18.94 -11.33
C LEU A 336 5.12 -18.68 -12.43
N LEU A 337 5.92 -19.71 -12.73
CA LEU A 337 7.06 -19.63 -13.63
C LEU A 337 6.94 -20.66 -14.75
N HIS A 338 7.49 -20.35 -15.92
CA HIS A 338 7.74 -21.29 -17.00
C HIS A 338 9.20 -21.22 -17.41
N ASN A 339 9.90 -22.36 -17.43
CA ASN A 339 11.37 -22.42 -17.62
C ASN A 339 12.15 -21.47 -16.69
N GLY A 340 11.63 -21.19 -15.49
CA GLY A 340 12.22 -20.27 -14.50
C GLY A 340 11.83 -18.79 -14.61
N PHE A 341 10.99 -18.39 -15.58
CA PHE A 341 10.59 -16.99 -15.79
C PHE A 341 9.09 -16.76 -15.61
N PRO A 342 8.64 -15.62 -15.07
CA PRO A 342 7.22 -15.24 -15.05
C PRO A 342 6.66 -15.08 -16.46
N PHE A 343 5.43 -15.55 -16.68
CA PHE A 343 4.80 -15.57 -18.00
C PHE A 343 3.35 -15.05 -18.00
N GLN A 344 2.85 -14.73 -19.20
CA GLN A 344 1.47 -14.38 -19.50
C GLN A 344 0.91 -15.35 -20.54
N LEU A 345 -0.38 -15.67 -20.41
CA LEU A 345 -1.10 -16.47 -21.39
C LEU A 345 -1.77 -15.57 -22.43
N HIS A 346 -1.42 -15.77 -23.70
CA HIS A 346 -2.20 -15.31 -24.85
C HIS A 346 -3.14 -16.43 -25.28
N CYS A 347 -4.43 -16.16 -25.39
CA CYS A 347 -5.43 -17.16 -25.75
C CYS A 347 -6.44 -16.58 -26.73
N THR A 348 -6.48 -17.09 -27.94
CA THR A 348 -7.41 -16.66 -28.99
C THR A 348 -8.76 -17.39 -28.92
N GLY A 349 -9.81 -16.77 -29.44
CA GLY A 349 -11.11 -17.42 -29.66
C GLY A 349 -11.82 -17.91 -28.39
N LEU A 350 -11.60 -17.29 -27.23
CA LEU A 350 -12.29 -17.64 -25.99
C LEU A 350 -13.76 -17.22 -26.08
N LYS A 351 -14.66 -18.20 -26.11
CA LYS A 351 -16.11 -17.95 -26.24
C LYS A 351 -16.70 -17.51 -24.91
N VAL A 352 -17.32 -16.33 -24.85
CA VAL A 352 -18.04 -15.84 -23.68
C VAL A 352 -19.28 -16.69 -23.43
N ARG A 353 -19.37 -17.29 -22.24
CA ARG A 353 -20.54 -18.05 -21.78
C ARG A 353 -21.42 -17.26 -20.83
N PHE A 354 -20.81 -16.49 -19.93
CA PHE A 354 -21.53 -15.53 -19.08
C PHE A 354 -20.80 -14.19 -19.09
N GLY A 355 -21.53 -13.12 -19.43
CA GLY A 355 -21.00 -11.76 -19.46
C GLY A 355 -20.67 -11.19 -18.08
N ILE A 356 -20.29 -9.91 -18.06
CA ILE A 356 -19.94 -9.20 -16.82
C ILE A 356 -21.16 -9.11 -15.90
N SER A 357 -20.98 -9.51 -14.64
CA SER A 357 -22.02 -9.43 -13.61
C SER A 357 -21.72 -8.35 -12.58
N THR A 358 -22.56 -7.33 -12.51
CA THR A 358 -22.49 -6.25 -11.51
C THR A 358 -23.01 -6.64 -10.12
N LYS A 359 -23.53 -7.87 -9.97
CA LYS A 359 -24.13 -8.37 -8.71
C LYS A 359 -23.15 -8.53 -7.54
N PHE A 360 -21.85 -8.56 -7.81
CA PHE A 360 -20.80 -8.69 -6.80
C PHE A 360 -19.97 -7.42 -6.78
N VAL A 361 -19.72 -6.88 -5.59
CA VAL A 361 -18.95 -5.64 -5.42
C VAL A 361 -17.59 -5.89 -4.74
N ASP A 362 -16.65 -4.97 -4.94
CA ASP A 362 -15.39 -4.91 -4.22
C ASP A 362 -15.56 -4.24 -2.84
N GLN A 363 -14.46 -4.06 -2.11
CA GLN A 363 -14.49 -3.46 -0.77
C GLN A 363 -14.82 -1.95 -0.77
N ALA A 364 -14.83 -1.31 -1.94
CA ALA A 364 -15.27 0.07 -2.15
C ALA A 364 -16.70 0.14 -2.74
N GLY A 365 -17.43 -0.98 -2.79
CA GLY A 365 -18.79 -1.04 -3.32
C GLY A 365 -18.90 -1.03 -4.84
N ARG A 366 -17.79 -1.14 -5.59
CA ARG A 366 -17.77 -1.07 -7.05
C ARG A 366 -17.96 -2.47 -7.68
N PRO A 367 -18.63 -2.61 -8.83
CA PRO A 367 -18.78 -3.89 -9.52
C PRO A 367 -17.46 -4.64 -9.75
N ARG A 368 -17.38 -5.90 -9.29
CA ARG A 368 -16.25 -6.81 -9.58
C ARG A 368 -16.38 -7.33 -11.01
N LEU A 369 -15.78 -6.60 -11.96
CA LEU A 369 -15.78 -6.93 -13.38
C LEU A 369 -15.16 -8.31 -13.62
N ASN A 370 -16.01 -9.31 -13.86
CA ASN A 370 -15.63 -10.69 -14.15
C ASN A 370 -16.61 -11.26 -15.15
N PHE A 371 -16.09 -11.90 -16.20
CA PHE A 371 -16.87 -12.68 -17.17
C PHE A 371 -16.34 -14.12 -17.20
N VAL A 372 -17.13 -15.03 -17.78
CA VAL A 372 -16.82 -16.47 -17.84
C VAL A 372 -16.76 -16.90 -19.29
N VAL A 373 -15.67 -17.57 -19.64
CA VAL A 373 -15.39 -18.07 -20.99
C VAL A 373 -15.17 -19.58 -20.99
N ASP A 374 -15.33 -20.16 -22.18
CA ASP A 374 -15.06 -21.57 -22.46
C ASP A 374 -13.58 -21.74 -22.87
N PRO A 375 -12.73 -22.41 -22.07
CA PRO A 375 -11.32 -22.60 -22.36
C PRO A 375 -11.07 -23.70 -23.41
N SER A 376 -9.96 -23.61 -24.13
CA SER A 376 -9.49 -24.72 -24.99
C SER A 376 -9.03 -25.93 -24.16
N PRO A 377 -8.93 -27.14 -24.75
CA PRO A 377 -8.36 -28.31 -24.08
C PRO A 377 -6.87 -28.15 -23.71
N SER A 378 -6.10 -27.35 -24.45
CA SER A 378 -4.70 -27.02 -24.11
C SER A 378 -4.64 -26.06 -22.93
N LEU A 379 -5.43 -24.98 -22.95
CA LEU A 379 -5.57 -24.04 -21.84
C LEU A 379 -6.02 -24.74 -20.55
N CYS A 380 -6.93 -25.71 -20.62
CA CYS A 380 -7.29 -26.54 -19.46
C CYS A 380 -6.05 -27.22 -18.84
N LYS A 381 -5.23 -27.92 -19.65
CA LYS A 381 -4.05 -28.64 -19.17
C LYS A 381 -3.04 -27.70 -18.49
N VAL A 382 -2.76 -26.56 -19.11
CA VAL A 382 -1.83 -25.55 -18.55
C VAL A 382 -2.35 -25.00 -17.23
N LEU A 383 -3.64 -24.64 -17.17
CA LEU A 383 -4.26 -24.10 -15.96
C LEU A 383 -4.38 -25.13 -14.83
N ASP A 384 -4.69 -26.40 -15.14
CA ASP A 384 -4.68 -27.49 -14.16
C ASP A 384 -3.27 -27.73 -13.60
N ALA A 385 -2.23 -27.67 -14.45
CA ALA A 385 -0.85 -27.82 -14.01
C ALA A 385 -0.39 -26.65 -13.12
N CYS A 386 -0.65 -25.41 -13.54
CA CYS A 386 -0.40 -24.20 -12.73
C CYS A 386 -1.13 -24.27 -11.38
N ASN A 387 -2.39 -24.71 -11.38
CA ASN A 387 -3.18 -24.94 -10.18
C ASN A 387 -2.52 -25.96 -9.25
N ASN A 388 -1.99 -27.06 -9.79
CA ASN A 388 -1.40 -28.12 -8.98
C ASN A 388 -0.08 -27.69 -8.33
N VAL A 389 0.82 -27.00 -9.05
CA VAL A 389 2.08 -26.51 -8.45
C VAL A 389 1.82 -25.41 -7.41
N ALA A 390 0.90 -24.47 -7.69
CA ALA A 390 0.57 -23.40 -6.75
C ALA A 390 -0.18 -23.93 -5.52
N HIS A 391 -1.12 -24.87 -5.68
CA HIS A 391 -1.82 -25.49 -4.55
C HIS A 391 -0.84 -26.28 -3.67
N LYS A 392 0.06 -27.06 -4.28
CA LYS A 392 1.09 -27.79 -3.53
C LYS A 392 1.97 -26.81 -2.75
N LEU A 393 2.49 -25.76 -3.38
CA LEU A 393 3.33 -24.78 -2.68
C LEU A 393 2.56 -24.06 -1.56
N SER A 394 1.27 -23.79 -1.74
CA SER A 394 0.40 -23.21 -0.70
C SER A 394 0.29 -24.11 0.53
N LEU A 395 0.17 -25.43 0.34
CA LEU A 395 0.14 -26.43 1.41
C LEU A 395 1.53 -26.61 2.05
N ASP A 396 2.59 -26.72 1.24
CA ASP A 396 3.99 -26.81 1.68
C ASP A 396 4.40 -25.55 2.49
N SER A 397 3.75 -24.40 2.26
CA SER A 397 3.91 -23.14 3.00
C SER A 397 3.07 -23.04 4.29
N GLY A 398 2.25 -24.05 4.61
CA GLY A 398 1.41 -24.07 5.80
C GLY A 398 0.09 -23.29 5.72
N SER A 399 -0.43 -22.96 4.52
CA SER A 399 -1.76 -22.36 4.40
C SER A 399 -2.88 -23.34 4.79
N SER A 400 -3.89 -22.84 5.51
CA SER A 400 -5.12 -23.57 5.86
C SER A 400 -6.32 -23.20 4.98
N SER A 401 -6.14 -22.35 3.96
CA SER A 401 -7.23 -21.80 3.17
C SER A 401 -7.82 -22.81 2.18
N ASP A 402 -9.14 -22.74 1.97
CA ASP A 402 -9.89 -23.60 1.05
C ASP A 402 -9.56 -23.24 -0.41
N TRP A 403 -8.88 -24.14 -1.12
CA TRP A 403 -8.36 -23.92 -2.46
C TRP A 403 -9.42 -24.03 -3.54
N LYS A 404 -9.67 -22.93 -4.25
CA LYS A 404 -10.63 -22.85 -5.35
C LYS A 404 -9.96 -23.17 -6.69
N PRO A 405 -10.36 -24.26 -7.39
CA PRO A 405 -9.75 -24.64 -8.66
C PRO A 405 -10.03 -23.60 -9.74
N VAL A 406 -9.00 -23.23 -10.50
CA VAL A 406 -9.07 -22.18 -11.53
C VAL A 406 -9.92 -22.58 -12.75
N VAL A 407 -9.93 -23.87 -13.10
CA VAL A 407 -10.82 -24.45 -14.12
C VAL A 407 -12.05 -25.03 -13.44
N ILE A 408 -13.18 -24.35 -13.55
CA ILE A 408 -14.45 -24.76 -12.95
C ILE A 408 -15.12 -25.79 -13.86
N ARG A 409 -15.20 -27.02 -13.37
CA ARG A 409 -15.98 -28.13 -13.93
C ARG A 409 -17.23 -28.29 -13.06
N LYS A 410 -18.42 -28.35 -13.67
CA LYS A 410 -19.69 -28.59 -12.97
C LYS A 410 -20.34 -29.85 -13.51
N ASP A 411 -20.67 -30.75 -12.60
CA ASP A 411 -21.40 -31.96 -12.92
C ASP A 411 -22.83 -31.64 -13.38
N GLY A 412 -23.20 -32.13 -14.56
CA GLY A 412 -24.51 -31.92 -15.15
C GLY A 412 -24.56 -32.32 -16.62
N PHE A 413 -25.67 -32.01 -17.30
CA PHE A 413 -25.98 -32.49 -18.66
C PHE A 413 -24.97 -32.15 -19.77
N PHE A 414 -23.98 -31.29 -19.51
CA PHE A 414 -23.03 -30.82 -20.53
C PHE A 414 -21.55 -30.82 -20.13
N ASN A 415 -21.19 -31.01 -18.84
CA ASN A 415 -19.83 -31.18 -18.30
C ASN A 415 -18.67 -30.33 -18.90
N TYR A 416 -18.95 -29.17 -19.49
CA TYR A 416 -17.92 -28.31 -20.09
C TYR A 416 -17.10 -27.57 -19.01
N PRO A 417 -15.76 -27.52 -19.12
CA PRO A 417 -14.94 -26.65 -18.29
C PRO A 417 -15.28 -25.18 -18.56
N THR A 418 -15.05 -24.32 -17.57
CA THR A 418 -15.20 -22.86 -17.65
C THR A 418 -14.12 -22.18 -16.84
N ILE A 419 -13.65 -21.01 -17.30
CA ILE A 419 -12.70 -20.17 -16.56
C ILE A 419 -13.27 -18.76 -16.40
N ARG A 420 -12.84 -18.05 -15.35
CA ARG A 420 -13.28 -16.69 -15.04
C ARG A 420 -12.14 -15.70 -15.27
N LEU A 421 -12.32 -14.81 -16.25
CA LEU A 421 -11.41 -13.69 -16.48
C LEU A 421 -11.88 -12.49 -15.66
N HIS A 422 -10.94 -11.87 -14.93
CA HIS A 422 -11.15 -10.65 -14.17
C HIS A 422 -10.57 -9.45 -14.93
N ILE A 423 -11.38 -8.40 -15.09
CA ILE A 423 -10.94 -7.09 -15.56
C ILE A 423 -10.60 -6.25 -14.30
N PRO A 424 -9.32 -6.02 -13.98
CA PRO A 424 -8.93 -5.17 -12.86
C PRO A 424 -9.39 -3.71 -13.05
N THR A 425 -9.91 -3.13 -11.97
CA THR A 425 -10.19 -1.69 -11.84
C THR A 425 -8.98 -1.00 -11.21
N ALA A 426 -8.36 -0.05 -11.91
CA ALA A 426 -7.43 0.89 -11.30
C ALA A 426 -8.18 2.13 -10.79
N VAL A 427 -7.56 2.86 -9.86
CA VAL A 427 -8.18 3.96 -9.12
C VAL A 427 -7.18 5.11 -9.06
N PHE A 428 -7.56 6.26 -9.62
CA PHE A 428 -6.74 7.47 -9.67
C PHE A 428 -7.57 8.63 -9.09
N GLY A 429 -7.40 8.87 -7.79
CA GLY A 429 -8.32 9.71 -7.02
C GLY A 429 -9.73 9.11 -7.01
N ASP A 430 -10.73 9.95 -7.26
CA ASP A 430 -12.13 9.51 -7.38
C ASP A 430 -12.45 8.84 -8.74
N ILE A 431 -11.52 8.85 -9.70
CA ILE A 431 -11.72 8.26 -11.03
C ILE A 431 -11.30 6.79 -11.01
N ALA A 432 -12.26 5.89 -11.19
CA ALA A 432 -11.98 4.50 -11.56
C ALA A 432 -11.72 4.40 -13.08
N ILE A 433 -10.78 3.54 -13.48
CA ILE A 433 -10.58 3.15 -14.89
C ILE A 433 -10.35 1.63 -14.99
N TYR A 434 -10.52 1.07 -16.18
CA TYR A 434 -10.11 -0.31 -16.45
C TYR A 434 -8.58 -0.36 -16.61
N ALA A 435 -7.92 -1.24 -15.86
CA ALA A 435 -6.48 -1.49 -15.99
C ALA A 435 -6.15 -2.52 -17.09
N THR A 436 -7.19 -3.09 -17.72
CA THR A 436 -7.11 -3.90 -18.94
C THR A 436 -7.23 -2.99 -20.15
N GLU A 437 -6.32 -3.11 -21.13
CA GLU A 437 -6.52 -2.53 -22.45
C GLU A 437 -7.59 -3.32 -23.20
N ILE A 438 -8.54 -2.64 -23.85
CA ILE A 438 -9.64 -3.30 -24.55
C ILE A 438 -9.68 -2.81 -26.00
N TYR A 439 -9.79 -3.76 -26.91
CA TYR A 439 -9.80 -3.56 -28.35
C TYR A 439 -11.06 -4.20 -28.95
N GLN A 440 -11.61 -3.57 -29.97
CA GLN A 440 -12.56 -4.19 -30.90
C GLN A 440 -11.77 -4.72 -32.10
N LYS A 441 -12.06 -5.95 -32.51
CA LYS A 441 -11.35 -6.67 -33.56
C LYS A 441 -12.32 -6.96 -34.70
N GLU A 442 -12.17 -6.21 -35.78
CA GLU A 442 -13.05 -6.29 -36.93
C GLU A 442 -12.80 -7.54 -37.77
N SER A 443 -13.81 -7.97 -38.54
CA SER A 443 -13.72 -9.14 -39.42
C SER A 443 -12.67 -9.01 -40.54
N SER A 444 -12.10 -7.82 -40.72
CA SER A 444 -10.94 -7.53 -41.58
C SER A 444 -9.58 -7.81 -40.92
N GLY A 445 -9.56 -8.15 -39.64
CA GLY A 445 -8.34 -8.27 -38.82
C GLY A 445 -7.83 -6.95 -38.24
N ALA A 446 -8.51 -5.82 -38.48
CA ALA A 446 -8.15 -4.53 -37.90
C ALA A 446 -8.53 -4.46 -36.41
N GLU A 447 -7.63 -3.95 -35.57
CA GLU A 447 -7.82 -3.83 -34.12
C GLU A 447 -7.89 -2.36 -33.69
N GLN A 448 -9.06 -1.94 -33.21
CA GLN A 448 -9.30 -0.58 -32.72
C GLN A 448 -9.36 -0.56 -31.19
N ARG A 449 -8.49 0.23 -30.54
CA ARG A 449 -8.53 0.41 -29.08
C ARG A 449 -9.79 1.17 -28.67
N LEU A 450 -10.54 0.61 -27.72
CA LEU A 450 -11.68 1.26 -27.10
C LEU A 450 -11.21 2.16 -25.96
N ILE A 451 -11.67 3.42 -25.95
CA ILE A 451 -11.36 4.42 -24.94
C ILE A 451 -12.66 4.81 -24.23
N PHE A 452 -12.76 4.44 -22.95
CA PHE A 452 -13.93 4.73 -22.13
C PHE A 452 -13.72 6.06 -21.41
N SER A 453 -14.66 6.99 -21.55
CA SER A 453 -14.59 8.34 -20.94
C SER A 453 -14.93 8.35 -19.44
N LYS A 454 -15.46 7.24 -18.92
CA LYS A 454 -15.88 7.02 -17.53
C LYS A 454 -15.84 5.53 -17.21
N PHE A 455 -15.86 5.17 -15.93
CA PHE A 455 -16.11 3.79 -15.51
C PHE A 455 -17.61 3.47 -15.55
N ASP A 456 -18.05 2.74 -16.57
CA ASP A 456 -19.43 2.27 -16.70
C ASP A 456 -19.48 0.75 -16.92
N ALA A 457 -19.82 0.01 -15.87
CA ALA A 457 -19.88 -1.45 -15.90
C ALA A 457 -21.02 -2.01 -16.76
N ALA A 458 -22.02 -1.20 -17.13
CA ALA A 458 -23.09 -1.60 -18.04
C ALA A 458 -22.69 -1.38 -19.51
N GLU A 459 -22.05 -0.25 -19.81
CA GLU A 459 -21.41 0.02 -21.10
C GLU A 459 -20.40 -1.09 -21.45
N LEU A 460 -19.44 -1.35 -20.57
CA LEU A 460 -18.48 -2.44 -20.73
C LEU A 460 -19.18 -3.81 -20.80
N GLY A 461 -20.19 -4.04 -19.96
CA GLY A 461 -20.95 -5.29 -19.94
C GLY A 461 -21.69 -5.60 -21.24
N SER A 462 -22.06 -4.56 -22.02
CA SER A 462 -22.73 -4.71 -23.32
C SER A 462 -21.85 -5.35 -24.40
N LEU A 463 -20.52 -5.32 -24.24
CA LEU A 463 -19.56 -5.91 -25.18
C LEU A 463 -19.39 -7.43 -24.94
N PHE A 464 -19.46 -7.87 -23.68
CA PHE A 464 -19.25 -9.27 -23.27
C PHE A 464 -20.56 -10.08 -23.28
N VAL A 465 -21.31 -10.04 -24.38
CA VAL A 465 -22.55 -10.83 -24.53
C VAL A 465 -22.22 -12.32 -24.69
N PRO A 466 -22.95 -13.26 -24.06
CA PRO A 466 -22.82 -14.69 -24.32
C PRO A 466 -22.86 -15.02 -25.82
N GLY A 467 -21.93 -15.87 -26.26
CA GLY A 467 -21.72 -16.24 -27.67
C GLY A 467 -20.64 -15.43 -28.39
N THR A 468 -20.25 -14.26 -27.89
CA THR A 468 -19.16 -13.43 -28.44
C THR A 468 -17.80 -14.12 -28.25
N PHE A 469 -16.89 -13.96 -29.19
CA PHE A 469 -15.51 -14.46 -29.10
C PHE A 469 -14.57 -13.33 -28.67
N VAL A 470 -13.56 -13.67 -27.86
CA VAL A 470 -12.59 -12.73 -27.31
C VAL A 470 -11.20 -13.37 -27.34
N ASP A 471 -10.19 -12.67 -27.86
CA ASP A 471 -8.78 -13.02 -27.60
C ASP A 471 -8.35 -12.33 -26.30
N ALA A 472 -7.60 -13.01 -25.44
CA ALA A 472 -7.21 -12.50 -24.13
C ALA A 472 -5.72 -12.70 -23.84
N LEU A 473 -5.06 -11.64 -23.38
CA LEU A 473 -3.75 -11.67 -22.75
C LEU A 473 -3.94 -11.48 -21.23
N PHE A 474 -3.53 -12.45 -20.40
CA PHE A 474 -3.74 -12.40 -18.96
C PHE A 474 -2.58 -12.98 -18.14
N THR A 475 -2.42 -12.48 -16.90
CA THR A 475 -1.56 -13.11 -15.89
C THR A 475 -2.35 -14.12 -15.06
N LEU A 476 -1.61 -15.09 -14.50
CA LEU A 476 -2.09 -15.96 -13.45
C LEU A 476 -1.66 -15.34 -12.11
N ASP A 477 -2.61 -14.87 -11.32
CA ASP A 477 -2.37 -14.22 -10.03
C ASP A 477 -2.84 -15.16 -8.90
N PRO A 478 -1.96 -15.98 -8.30
CA PRO A 478 -2.26 -16.70 -7.07
C PRO A 478 -2.71 -15.76 -5.95
N TYR A 479 -3.65 -16.21 -5.13
CA TYR A 479 -4.12 -15.49 -3.95
C TYR A 479 -4.39 -16.44 -2.79
N ASP A 480 -4.20 -15.93 -1.58
CA ASP A 480 -4.73 -16.49 -0.34
C ASP A 480 -5.36 -15.32 0.43
N TYR A 481 -6.67 -15.38 0.67
CA TYR A 481 -7.40 -14.29 1.31
C TYR A 481 -8.71 -14.77 1.94
N GLN A 482 -8.97 -14.37 3.20
CA GLN A 482 -10.21 -14.71 3.92
C GLN A 482 -10.56 -16.21 3.86
N GLN A 483 -9.60 -17.09 4.21
CA GLN A 483 -9.75 -18.55 4.19
C GLN A 483 -10.09 -19.15 2.81
N ASN A 484 -9.86 -18.40 1.72
CA ASN A 484 -10.04 -18.84 0.34
C ASN A 484 -8.74 -18.62 -0.44
N ALA A 485 -8.19 -19.69 -1.00
CA ALA A 485 -7.00 -19.64 -1.86
C ALA A 485 -7.35 -20.00 -3.31
N GLY A 486 -6.45 -19.76 -4.26
CA GLY A 486 -6.60 -20.17 -5.65
C GLY A 486 -5.79 -19.31 -6.62
N ILE A 487 -6.10 -19.42 -7.91
CA ILE A 487 -5.52 -18.58 -8.97
C ILE A 487 -6.61 -17.71 -9.58
N LYS A 488 -6.32 -16.42 -9.74
CA LYS A 488 -7.18 -15.43 -10.40
C LYS A 488 -6.58 -15.11 -11.77
N LEU A 489 -7.38 -15.21 -12.83
CA LEU A 489 -6.92 -14.87 -14.19
C LEU A 489 -7.18 -13.38 -14.44
N VAL A 490 -6.12 -12.58 -14.57
CA VAL A 490 -6.19 -11.11 -14.58
C VAL A 490 -5.85 -10.56 -15.96
N ALA A 491 -6.87 -10.09 -16.67
CA ALA A 491 -6.76 -9.61 -18.04
C ALA A 491 -5.90 -8.33 -18.13
N LYS A 492 -4.89 -8.36 -19.00
CA LYS A 492 -4.04 -7.22 -19.37
C LYS A 492 -4.49 -6.62 -20.69
N LYS A 493 -4.81 -7.45 -21.69
CA LYS A 493 -5.44 -7.02 -22.95
C LYS A 493 -6.60 -7.95 -23.33
N LEU A 494 -7.66 -7.40 -23.91
CA LEU A 494 -8.80 -8.14 -24.45
C LEU A 494 -9.16 -7.61 -25.84
N PHE A 495 -9.34 -8.51 -26.80
CA PHE A 495 -9.71 -8.20 -28.18
C PHE A 495 -11.07 -8.83 -28.46
N ILE A 496 -12.11 -8.00 -28.46
CA ILE A 496 -13.51 -8.44 -28.61
C ILE A 496 -13.82 -8.51 -30.10
N HIS A 497 -14.17 -9.70 -30.60
CA HIS A 497 -14.46 -9.89 -32.01
C HIS A 497 -15.80 -9.25 -32.37
N SER A 498 -15.83 -8.48 -33.46
CA SER A 498 -17.07 -8.02 -34.09
C SER A 498 -17.95 -9.20 -34.53
N LYS A 499 -19.26 -8.96 -34.63
CA LYS A 499 -20.28 -9.98 -34.99
C LYS A 499 -20.63 -9.98 -36.46
#